data_AF-A0A178AG78-F1
#
_entry.id   AF-A0A178AG78-F1
#
_cell.length_a   1.000
_cell.length_b   1.000
_cell.length_c   1.000
_cell.angle_alpha   90.00
_cell.angle_beta   90.00
_cell.angle_gamma   90.00
#
_symmetry.space_group_name_H-M   'P 1'
#
loop_
_entity.id
_entity.type
_entity.pdbx_description
1 polymer ?
#
loop_
_entity_poly.entity_id
_entity_poly.type
_entity_poly.pdbx_seq_one_letter_code
_entity_poly.pdbx_strand_id
1 'polypeptide(L)'
;MEPRESELVHFVFPPSATTPEYTPDSLTPSSSHTNLSDLIPGVDDSESHLAGLLDEQFKLKDGLSAVAYFRKILGKAQAFIRVYGPYTTYAGTSVFSRAPVPRDKTKELSIEEMTDSLAAAQDCISGAQREGHGRDDLVMFQNLWRITVSILEAISRTGDLDHETLGWGIFGLCAGHVTYDSRREEEAFLSLKKRLHVALRAMPSMEAPIRKKEGNLAKIGGRLMTPSTKANREIHVCANLLLQQFRRDDYKKVHWYYGISIASRWIQHLCLDREERTVGVDNEV
;
A
#
# COMPACT_ATOMS: atom_id res chain seq x y z
N MET A 1 -11.44 -22.56 -51.97
CA MET A 1 -11.49 -22.73 -50.50
C MET A 1 -11.95 -21.40 -49.96
N GLU A 2 -13.25 -21.26 -49.72
CA GLU A 2 -13.88 -20.00 -49.33
C GLU A 2 -13.72 -19.74 -47.83
N PRO A 3 -13.59 -18.47 -47.40
CA PRO A 3 -13.48 -18.12 -45.99
C PRO A 3 -14.86 -18.20 -45.31
N ARG A 4 -14.91 -18.86 -44.15
CA ARG A 4 -16.11 -18.93 -43.31
C ARG A 4 -16.37 -17.58 -42.64
N GLU A 5 -17.59 -17.10 -42.81
CA GLU A 5 -18.16 -15.92 -42.15
C GLU A 5 -18.19 -16.13 -40.62
N SER A 6 -17.68 -15.15 -39.89
CA SER A 6 -17.72 -15.10 -38.43
C SER A 6 -19.06 -14.53 -37.96
N GLU A 7 -19.87 -15.36 -37.30
CA GLU A 7 -21.12 -14.95 -36.64
C GLU A 7 -20.86 -13.97 -35.49
N LEU A 8 -21.44 -12.78 -35.60
CA LEU A 8 -21.53 -11.77 -34.55
C LEU A 8 -22.64 -12.19 -33.57
N VAL A 9 -22.26 -12.58 -32.35
CA VAL A 9 -23.20 -12.84 -31.25
C VAL A 9 -23.68 -11.50 -30.69
N HIS A 10 -24.92 -11.13 -31.02
CA HIS A 10 -25.63 -9.97 -30.47
C HIS A 10 -26.19 -10.31 -29.08
N PHE A 11 -25.62 -9.73 -28.02
CA PHE A 11 -26.17 -9.85 -26.67
C PHE A 11 -27.30 -8.84 -26.47
N VAL A 12 -28.53 -9.33 -26.32
CA VAL A 12 -29.72 -8.54 -25.95
C VAL A 12 -29.99 -8.74 -24.46
N PHE A 13 -29.97 -7.66 -23.69
CA PHE A 13 -30.39 -7.69 -22.28
C PHE A 13 -31.92 -7.64 -22.17
N PRO A 14 -32.54 -8.46 -21.30
CA PRO A 14 -33.96 -8.34 -21.02
C PRO A 14 -34.27 -7.06 -20.22
N PRO A 15 -35.44 -6.43 -20.44
CA PRO A 15 -35.90 -5.31 -19.62
C PRO A 15 -36.20 -5.81 -18.20
N SER A 16 -35.55 -5.20 -17.20
CA SER A 16 -35.86 -5.50 -15.79
C SER A 16 -37.22 -4.95 -15.41
N ALA A 17 -38.00 -5.85 -14.82
CA ALA A 17 -39.33 -5.61 -14.29
C ALA A 17 -39.35 -4.53 -13.20
N THR A 18 -40.46 -3.82 -13.17
CA THR A 18 -40.91 -2.87 -12.16
C THR A 18 -40.86 -3.48 -10.76
N THR A 19 -40.14 -2.82 -9.86
CA THR A 19 -40.19 -3.07 -8.41
C THR A 19 -41.24 -2.17 -7.75
N PRO A 20 -41.90 -2.64 -6.68
CA PRO A 20 -43.03 -1.94 -6.07
C PRO A 20 -42.62 -0.70 -5.28
N GLU A 21 -43.52 0.29 -5.27
CA GLU A 21 -43.46 1.51 -4.47
C GLU A 21 -43.30 1.22 -2.98
N TYR A 22 -42.30 1.86 -2.38
CA TYR A 22 -42.09 1.91 -0.94
C TYR A 22 -42.50 3.31 -0.46
N THR A 23 -43.58 3.41 0.31
CA THR A 23 -44.01 4.64 0.98
C THR A 23 -43.30 4.76 2.34
N PRO A 24 -42.52 5.83 2.59
CA PRO A 24 -41.91 6.06 3.89
C PRO A 24 -42.70 7.14 4.64
N ASP A 25 -43.69 6.72 5.43
CA ASP A 25 -44.27 7.57 6.47
C ASP A 25 -43.85 7.07 7.85
N SER A 26 -43.47 8.02 8.70
CA SER A 26 -43.21 7.93 10.14
C SER A 26 -41.85 7.41 10.62
N LEU A 27 -40.79 8.23 10.49
CA LEU A 27 -39.74 8.30 11.52
C LEU A 27 -39.24 9.74 11.64
N THR A 28 -39.64 10.41 12.72
CA THR A 28 -39.05 11.69 13.14
C THR A 28 -37.69 11.44 13.81
N PRO A 29 -36.60 12.10 13.37
CA PRO A 29 -35.34 12.05 14.10
C PRO A 29 -35.33 13.16 15.16
N SER A 30 -35.41 12.74 16.43
CA SER A 30 -35.04 13.59 17.57
C SER A 30 -33.58 13.98 17.45
N SER A 31 -33.33 15.30 17.43
CA SER A 31 -32.01 15.92 17.31
C SER A 31 -31.10 15.49 18.46
N SER A 32 -30.06 14.74 18.15
CA SER A 32 -28.88 14.58 19.00
C SER A 32 -27.71 15.20 18.26
N HIS A 33 -27.48 16.50 18.48
CA HIS A 33 -26.28 17.19 18.04
C HIS A 33 -25.13 16.82 18.96
N THR A 34 -24.51 15.66 18.72
CA THR A 34 -23.18 15.39 19.26
C THR A 34 -22.18 16.05 18.31
N ASN A 35 -21.62 17.19 18.73
CA ASN A 35 -20.54 17.84 18.01
C ASN A 35 -19.32 16.92 18.05
N LEU A 36 -18.95 16.37 16.89
CA LEU A 36 -17.80 15.46 16.77
C LEU A 36 -16.46 16.16 17.06
N SER A 37 -16.45 17.49 17.10
CA SER A 37 -15.31 18.32 17.49
C SER A 37 -15.00 18.28 18.99
N ASP A 38 -15.93 17.81 19.83
CA ASP A 38 -15.81 17.91 21.29
C ASP A 38 -15.31 16.60 21.94
N LEU A 39 -14.92 15.59 21.12
CA LEU A 39 -14.52 14.26 21.60
C LEU A 39 -13.04 13.90 21.43
N ILE A 40 -12.17 14.81 20.96
CA ILE A 40 -10.72 14.54 20.94
C ILE A 40 -9.93 15.76 21.43
N PRO A 41 -9.70 15.89 22.75
CA PRO A 41 -8.64 16.74 23.25
C PRO A 41 -7.31 15.99 23.15
N GLY A 42 -6.39 16.47 22.30
CA GLY A 42 -4.97 16.06 22.27
C GLY A 42 -4.58 15.27 21.01
N VAL A 43 -4.16 15.98 19.96
CA VAL A 43 -3.62 15.39 18.71
C VAL A 43 -2.09 15.52 18.63
N ASP A 44 -1.42 16.08 19.63
CA ASP A 44 0.05 16.25 19.60
C ASP A 44 0.84 14.96 19.96
N ASP A 45 0.17 13.86 20.31
CA ASP A 45 0.84 12.61 20.74
C ASP A 45 0.80 11.46 19.69
N SER A 46 0.25 11.67 18.48
CA SER A 46 0.10 10.54 17.53
C SER A 46 1.44 9.98 17.03
N GLU A 47 2.46 10.83 16.85
CA GLU A 47 3.83 10.41 16.50
C GLU A 47 4.44 9.54 17.60
N SER A 48 4.34 9.99 18.86
CA SER A 48 4.83 9.24 20.03
C SER A 48 4.11 7.90 20.24
N HIS A 49 2.80 7.86 19.95
CA HIS A 49 2.00 6.63 20.03
C HIS A 49 2.37 5.62 18.92
N LEU A 50 2.60 6.11 17.70
CA LEU A 50 3.09 5.31 16.57
C LEU A 50 4.46 4.69 16.87
N ALA A 51 5.39 5.51 17.38
CA ALA A 51 6.71 5.05 17.79
C ALA A 51 6.61 3.97 18.87
N GLY A 52 5.74 4.16 19.88
CA GLY A 52 5.48 3.17 20.93
C GLY A 52 4.92 1.84 20.41
N LEU A 53 3.92 1.86 19.52
CA LEU A 53 3.37 0.63 18.93
C LEU A 53 4.38 -0.13 18.07
N LEU A 54 5.22 0.60 17.35
CA LEU A 54 6.29 0.03 16.54
C LEU A 54 7.39 -0.59 17.42
N ASP A 55 7.79 0.07 18.50
CA ASP A 55 8.78 -0.42 19.45
C ASP A 55 8.28 -1.59 20.30
N GLU A 56 7.00 -1.64 20.65
CA GLU A 56 6.42 -2.78 21.36
C GLU A 56 6.37 -4.05 20.50
N GLN A 57 6.02 -3.92 19.21
CA GLN A 57 6.06 -5.06 18.28
C GLN A 57 7.48 -5.47 17.91
N PHE A 58 8.43 -4.52 17.96
CA PHE A 58 9.83 -4.74 17.68
C PHE A 58 10.68 -4.24 18.84
N LYS A 59 10.73 -5.03 19.93
CA LYS A 59 11.91 -5.00 20.82
C LYS A 59 13.12 -5.48 20.05
N LEU A 60 13.63 -4.63 19.17
CA LEU A 60 14.87 -4.84 18.45
C LEU A 60 15.97 -4.87 19.50
N LYS A 61 16.74 -5.96 19.50
CA LYS A 61 17.84 -6.20 20.44
C LYS A 61 18.85 -5.04 20.52
N ASP A 62 18.84 -4.16 19.52
CA ASP A 62 19.78 -3.05 19.35
C ASP A 62 19.22 -1.69 19.83
N GLY A 63 17.99 -1.61 20.36
CA GLY A 63 17.39 -0.35 20.84
C GLY A 63 17.06 0.67 19.73
N LEU A 64 17.03 0.24 18.47
CA LEU A 64 16.63 1.05 17.32
C LEU A 64 15.12 1.01 17.14
N SER A 65 14.51 2.16 16.82
CA SER A 65 13.10 2.20 16.42
C SER A 65 12.86 1.37 15.15
N ALA A 66 11.62 0.92 14.94
CA ALA A 66 11.27 0.16 13.74
C ALA A 66 11.58 0.92 12.43
N VAL A 67 11.36 2.25 12.43
CA VAL A 67 11.65 3.13 11.29
C VAL A 67 13.16 3.22 11.05
N ALA A 68 13.95 3.43 12.11
CA ALA A 68 15.42 3.43 12.04
C ALA A 68 15.96 2.12 11.45
N TYR A 69 15.42 1.00 11.95
CA TYR A 69 15.83 -0.33 11.53
C TYR A 69 15.46 -0.63 10.07
N PHE A 70 14.25 -0.26 9.65
CA PHE A 70 13.82 -0.36 8.25
C PHE A 70 14.76 0.40 7.32
N ARG A 71 15.07 1.66 7.62
CA ARG A 71 16.00 2.47 6.82
C ARG A 71 17.41 1.90 6.80
N LYS A 72 17.92 1.45 7.95
CA LYS A 72 19.23 0.81 8.08
C LYS A 72 19.32 -0.43 7.19
N ILE A 73 18.31 -1.31 7.20
CA ILE A 73 18.31 -2.49 6.35
C ILE A 73 18.11 -2.12 4.89
N LEU A 74 17.20 -1.19 4.58
CA LEU A 74 16.97 -0.73 3.21
C LEU A 74 18.26 -0.17 2.59
N GLY A 75 18.98 0.67 3.32
CA GLY A 75 20.28 1.19 2.90
C GLY A 75 21.34 0.09 2.71
N LYS A 76 21.37 -0.91 3.60
CA LYS A 76 22.24 -2.09 3.43
C LYS A 76 21.90 -2.89 2.18
N ALA A 77 20.61 -3.16 1.95
CA ALA A 77 20.13 -3.88 0.77
C ALA A 77 20.52 -3.16 -0.53
N GLN A 78 20.31 -1.84 -0.58
CA GLN A 78 20.73 -1.02 -1.71
C GLN A 78 22.26 -1.04 -1.91
N ALA A 79 23.03 -0.94 -0.83
CA ALA A 79 24.50 -1.03 -0.89
C ALA A 79 24.95 -2.39 -1.42
N PHE A 80 24.31 -3.49 -1.00
CA PHE A 80 24.64 -4.83 -1.45
C PHE A 80 24.37 -4.99 -2.95
N ILE A 81 23.24 -4.49 -3.46
CA ILE A 81 22.93 -4.54 -4.89
C ILE A 81 23.91 -3.65 -5.70
N ARG A 82 24.33 -2.51 -5.15
CA ARG A 82 25.36 -1.66 -5.79
C ARG A 82 26.71 -2.37 -5.88
N VAL A 83 27.11 -3.10 -4.83
CA VAL A 83 28.43 -3.76 -4.77
C VAL A 83 28.45 -5.06 -5.58
N TYR A 84 27.40 -5.87 -5.49
CA TYR A 84 27.37 -7.22 -6.05
C TYR A 84 26.57 -7.32 -7.36
N GLY A 85 25.86 -6.27 -7.76
CA GLY A 85 24.94 -6.30 -8.89
C GLY A 85 23.54 -6.81 -8.52
N PRO A 86 22.61 -6.85 -9.49
CA PRO A 86 21.25 -7.35 -9.27
C PRO A 86 21.29 -8.83 -8.88
N TYR A 87 20.53 -9.19 -7.86
CA TYR A 87 20.43 -10.58 -7.43
C TYR A 87 19.58 -11.38 -8.41
N THR A 88 19.87 -12.67 -8.53
CA THR A 88 19.18 -13.58 -9.45
C THR A 88 19.17 -15.00 -8.90
N THR A 89 18.50 -15.89 -9.60
CA THR A 89 18.49 -17.33 -9.30
C THR A 89 19.41 -18.08 -10.25
N TYR A 90 20.06 -19.16 -9.80
CA TYR A 90 20.75 -20.03 -10.74
C TYR A 90 19.76 -20.60 -11.77
N ALA A 91 20.20 -20.68 -13.03
CA ALA A 91 19.35 -21.13 -14.14
C ALA A 91 18.67 -22.47 -13.84
N GLY A 92 17.33 -22.48 -13.92
CA GLY A 92 16.51 -23.67 -13.66
C GLY A 92 16.38 -24.06 -12.19
N THR A 93 16.74 -23.18 -11.25
CA THR A 93 16.65 -23.46 -9.81
C THR A 93 16.00 -22.29 -9.05
N SER A 94 15.60 -22.53 -7.80
CA SER A 94 15.16 -21.51 -6.84
C SER A 94 16.27 -21.09 -5.87
N VAL A 95 17.54 -21.32 -6.21
CA VAL A 95 18.67 -20.96 -5.35
C VAL A 95 19.07 -19.52 -5.61
N PHE A 96 18.98 -18.69 -4.57
CA PHE A 96 19.28 -17.27 -4.60
C PHE A 96 20.78 -17.02 -4.69
N SER A 97 21.19 -16.11 -5.56
CA SER A 97 22.60 -15.85 -5.86
C SER A 97 22.85 -14.39 -6.24
N ARG A 98 24.07 -13.92 -5.98
CA ARG A 98 24.56 -12.63 -6.48
C ARG A 98 24.77 -12.73 -8.00
N ALA A 99 24.72 -11.60 -8.70
CA ALA A 99 25.10 -11.57 -10.11
C ALA A 99 26.50 -12.20 -10.31
N PRO A 100 26.72 -12.97 -11.39
CA PRO A 100 28.02 -13.57 -11.68
C PRO A 100 29.08 -12.53 -12.02
N VAL A 101 28.67 -11.36 -12.50
CA VAL A 101 29.55 -10.26 -12.88
C VAL A 101 29.32 -9.08 -11.92
N PRO A 102 30.34 -8.65 -11.16
CA PRO A 102 30.25 -7.47 -10.32
C PRO A 102 29.89 -6.22 -11.13
N ARG A 103 29.04 -5.37 -10.54
CA ARG A 103 28.61 -4.11 -11.14
C ARG A 103 29.77 -3.10 -11.18
N ASP A 104 29.74 -2.22 -12.18
CA ASP A 104 30.49 -0.96 -12.12
C ASP A 104 29.97 -0.10 -10.96
N LYS A 105 30.85 0.15 -9.97
CA LYS A 105 30.54 0.91 -8.75
C LYS A 105 30.21 2.38 -9.03
N THR A 106 30.55 2.90 -10.21
CA THR A 106 30.27 4.28 -10.59
C THR A 106 28.82 4.51 -11.02
N LYS A 107 28.10 3.45 -11.41
CA LYS A 107 26.73 3.56 -11.89
C LYS A 107 25.74 3.54 -10.72
N GLU A 108 24.89 4.56 -10.64
CA GLU A 108 23.78 4.60 -9.67
C GLU A 108 22.84 3.40 -9.82
N LEU A 109 22.32 2.92 -8.68
CA LEU A 109 21.37 1.79 -8.64
C LEU A 109 20.07 2.16 -9.36
N SER A 110 19.72 1.41 -10.39
CA SER A 110 18.44 1.61 -11.08
C SER A 110 17.28 1.01 -10.27
N ILE A 111 16.08 1.54 -10.51
CA ILE A 111 14.84 1.02 -9.93
C ILE A 111 14.61 -0.43 -10.37
N GLU A 112 14.92 -0.75 -11.63
CA GLU A 112 14.78 -2.08 -12.21
C GLU A 112 15.66 -3.09 -11.47
N GLU A 113 16.93 -2.77 -11.23
CA GLU A 113 17.85 -3.68 -10.53
C GLU A 113 17.42 -3.93 -9.07
N MET A 114 16.87 -2.92 -8.40
CA MET A 114 16.27 -3.09 -7.07
C MET A 114 15.04 -3.98 -7.12
N THR A 115 14.19 -3.78 -8.12
CA THR A 115 12.94 -4.54 -8.30
C THR A 115 13.25 -6.00 -8.60
N ASP A 116 14.15 -6.28 -9.53
CA ASP A 116 14.58 -7.62 -9.93
C ASP A 116 15.22 -8.37 -8.75
N SER A 117 16.08 -7.69 -7.99
CA SER A 117 16.74 -8.30 -6.82
C SER A 117 15.73 -8.69 -5.74
N LEU A 118 14.74 -7.84 -5.48
CA LEU A 118 13.67 -8.11 -4.51
C LEU A 118 12.72 -9.19 -5.01
N ALA A 119 12.42 -9.22 -6.30
CA ALA A 119 11.62 -10.28 -6.93
C ALA A 119 12.29 -11.64 -6.77
N ALA A 120 13.57 -11.73 -7.13
CA ALA A 120 14.37 -12.96 -6.96
C ALA A 120 14.42 -13.40 -5.48
N ALA A 121 14.56 -12.45 -4.55
CA ALA A 121 14.55 -12.78 -3.12
C ALA A 121 13.19 -13.31 -2.65
N GLN A 122 12.09 -12.69 -3.10
CA GLN A 122 10.73 -13.11 -2.80
C GLN A 122 10.43 -14.51 -3.33
N ASP A 123 10.86 -14.83 -4.55
CA ASP A 123 10.67 -16.16 -5.16
C ASP A 123 11.48 -17.25 -4.44
N CYS A 124 12.64 -16.89 -3.89
CA CYS A 124 13.55 -17.82 -3.22
C CYS A 124 13.27 -18.06 -1.73
N ILE A 125 12.46 -17.23 -1.07
CA ILE A 125 12.31 -17.23 0.40
C ILE A 125 11.81 -18.56 0.97
N SER A 126 10.99 -19.29 0.22
CA SER A 126 10.42 -20.58 0.62
C SER A 126 11.28 -21.78 0.17
N GLY A 127 12.28 -21.55 -0.69
CA GLY A 127 13.12 -22.57 -1.27
C GLY A 127 14.29 -22.98 -0.36
N ALA A 128 14.78 -24.21 -0.55
CA ALA A 128 16.01 -24.66 0.10
C ALA A 128 17.22 -23.88 -0.45
N GLN A 129 17.94 -23.20 0.44
CA GLN A 129 19.14 -22.44 0.09
C GLN A 129 20.40 -23.16 0.55
N ARG A 130 21.44 -23.14 -0.30
CA ARG A 130 22.77 -23.63 0.08
C ARG A 130 23.41 -22.65 1.08
N GLU A 131 24.24 -23.17 1.97
CA GLU A 131 25.06 -22.32 2.85
C GLU A 131 26.01 -21.42 2.04
N GLY A 132 26.19 -20.18 2.52
CA GLY A 132 27.06 -19.19 1.91
C GLY A 132 26.40 -17.81 1.81
N HIS A 133 27.09 -16.90 1.15
CA HIS A 133 26.71 -15.48 1.10
C HIS A 133 25.31 -15.22 0.55
N GLY A 134 24.85 -15.98 -0.46
CA GLY A 134 23.50 -15.81 -1.00
C GLY A 134 22.42 -16.05 0.06
N ARG A 135 22.59 -17.04 0.94
CA ARG A 135 21.66 -17.30 2.04
C ARG A 135 21.64 -16.16 3.05
N ASP A 136 22.80 -15.62 3.41
CA ASP A 136 22.90 -14.50 4.35
C ASP A 136 22.23 -13.23 3.78
N ASP A 137 22.44 -12.96 2.49
CA ASP A 137 21.81 -11.84 1.79
C ASP A 137 20.29 -12.02 1.71
N LEU A 138 19.81 -13.25 1.44
CA LEU A 138 18.38 -13.56 1.42
C LEU A 138 17.74 -13.32 2.79
N VAL A 139 18.41 -13.71 3.89
CA VAL A 139 17.94 -13.44 5.26
C VAL A 139 17.85 -11.94 5.51
N MET A 140 18.78 -11.13 5.00
CA MET A 140 18.68 -9.67 5.07
C MET A 140 17.45 -9.15 4.31
N PHE A 141 17.20 -9.59 3.07
CA PHE A 141 16.01 -9.18 2.31
C PHE A 141 14.70 -9.63 2.98
N GLN A 142 14.68 -10.83 3.56
CA GLN A 142 13.54 -11.31 4.35
C GLN A 142 13.29 -10.42 5.58
N ASN A 143 14.35 -10.02 6.29
CA ASN A 143 14.23 -9.10 7.41
C ASN A 143 13.71 -7.73 6.98
N LEU A 144 14.17 -7.21 5.83
CA LEU A 144 13.66 -5.98 5.22
C LEU A 144 12.15 -6.09 4.94
N TRP A 145 11.71 -7.20 4.35
CA TRP A 145 10.29 -7.40 4.06
C TRP A 145 9.46 -7.48 5.33
N ARG A 146 9.93 -8.24 6.34
CA ARG A 146 9.23 -8.37 7.62
C ARG A 146 9.01 -7.01 8.29
N ILE A 147 10.06 -6.18 8.40
CA ILE A 147 9.92 -4.85 9.00
C ILE A 147 9.04 -3.93 8.14
N THR A 148 9.09 -4.07 6.81
CA THR A 148 8.19 -3.34 5.88
C THR A 148 6.73 -3.63 6.19
N VAL A 149 6.34 -4.90 6.30
CA VAL A 149 4.95 -5.31 6.61
C VAL A 149 4.52 -4.72 7.95
N SER A 150 5.39 -4.75 8.95
CA SER A 150 5.10 -4.20 10.27
C SER A 150 4.89 -2.68 10.27
N ILE A 151 5.67 -1.94 9.48
CA ILE A 151 5.45 -0.50 9.28
C ILE A 151 4.10 -0.25 8.61
N LEU A 152 3.78 -0.99 7.53
CA LEU A 152 2.50 -0.85 6.84
C LEU A 152 1.33 -1.13 7.80
N GLU A 153 1.44 -2.16 8.65
CA GLU A 153 0.45 -2.51 9.65
C GLU A 153 0.29 -1.45 10.74
N ALA A 154 1.40 -0.93 11.29
CA ALA A 154 1.35 0.07 12.34
C ALA A 154 0.71 1.38 11.83
N ILE A 155 1.20 1.90 10.70
CA ILE A 155 0.68 3.14 10.10
C ILE A 155 -0.79 2.99 9.71
N SER A 156 -1.19 1.84 9.17
CA SER A 156 -2.59 1.63 8.78
C SER A 156 -3.55 1.43 9.96
N ARG A 157 -3.06 1.14 11.17
CA ARG A 157 -3.89 0.99 12.37
C ARG A 157 -4.16 2.30 13.09
N THR A 158 -3.23 3.26 13.05
CA THR A 158 -3.43 4.54 13.74
C THR A 158 -4.41 5.43 13.02
N GLY A 159 -4.52 5.29 11.70
CA GLY A 159 -5.46 6.08 10.91
C GLY A 159 -5.00 7.53 10.70
N ASP A 160 -3.72 7.82 10.95
CA ASP A 160 -3.14 9.17 10.78
C ASP A 160 -3.00 9.58 9.31
N LEU A 161 -3.06 8.62 8.38
CA LEU A 161 -3.06 8.92 6.96
C LEU A 161 -4.42 9.47 6.54
N ASP A 162 -4.41 10.60 5.82
CA ASP A 162 -5.60 11.06 5.13
C ASP A 162 -6.06 10.00 4.09
N HIS A 163 -7.35 10.04 3.75
CA HIS A 163 -7.95 9.04 2.86
C HIS A 163 -7.26 8.97 1.49
N GLU A 164 -6.80 10.09 0.94
CA GLU A 164 -6.14 10.12 -0.37
C GLU A 164 -4.77 9.45 -0.28
N THR A 165 -3.95 9.78 0.73
CA THR A 165 -2.64 9.17 0.92
C THR A 165 -2.74 7.67 1.20
N LEU A 166 -3.68 7.25 2.04
CA LEU A 166 -3.98 5.83 2.26
C LEU A 166 -4.41 5.16 0.95
N GLY A 167 -5.36 5.77 0.23
CA GLY A 167 -5.92 5.22 -0.99
C GLY A 167 -4.88 5.03 -2.10
N TRP A 168 -4.03 6.02 -2.35
CA TRP A 168 -2.92 5.87 -3.31
C TRP A 168 -1.90 4.84 -2.88
N GLY A 169 -1.60 4.75 -1.58
CA GLY A 169 -0.73 3.72 -1.03
C GLY A 169 -1.27 2.31 -1.29
N ILE A 170 -2.54 2.07 -0.92
CA ILE A 170 -3.21 0.78 -1.17
C ILE A 170 -3.31 0.47 -2.67
N PHE A 171 -3.62 1.45 -3.52
CA PHE A 171 -3.64 1.27 -4.97
C PHE A 171 -2.24 0.89 -5.51
N GLY A 172 -1.17 1.48 -4.96
CA GLY A 172 0.21 1.12 -5.26
C GLY A 172 0.56 -0.33 -4.86
N LEU A 173 0.12 -0.79 -3.69
CA LEU A 173 0.26 -2.19 -3.28
C LEU A 173 -0.49 -3.13 -4.25
N CYS A 174 -1.68 -2.74 -4.71
CA CYS A 174 -2.44 -3.49 -5.71
C CYS A 174 -1.74 -3.56 -7.08
N ALA A 175 -0.82 -2.65 -7.41
CA ALA A 175 -0.08 -2.70 -8.67
C ALA A 175 0.93 -3.86 -8.68
N GLY A 176 1.50 -4.19 -7.53
CA GLY A 176 2.40 -5.32 -7.34
C GLY A 176 1.72 -6.60 -6.85
N HIS A 177 0.39 -6.69 -6.86
CA HIS A 177 -0.31 -7.87 -6.37
C HIS A 177 -0.32 -8.99 -7.42
N VAL A 178 0.18 -10.16 -7.06
CA VAL A 178 0.18 -11.34 -7.93
C VAL A 178 -1.05 -12.21 -7.66
N THR A 179 -1.92 -12.39 -8.65
CA THR A 179 -3.11 -13.24 -8.56
C THR A 179 -2.77 -14.68 -8.95
N TYR A 180 -2.96 -15.61 -8.02
CA TYR A 180 -2.80 -17.06 -8.24
C TYR A 180 -4.09 -17.86 -7.96
N ASP A 181 -5.17 -17.19 -7.55
CA ASP A 181 -6.37 -17.84 -7.03
C ASP A 181 -7.42 -18.10 -8.11
N SER A 182 -8.55 -18.67 -7.67
CA SER A 182 -9.74 -18.84 -8.50
C SER A 182 -10.17 -17.53 -9.17
N ARG A 183 -10.63 -17.64 -10.42
CA ARG A 183 -11.12 -16.50 -11.23
C ARG A 183 -12.09 -15.59 -10.49
N ARG A 184 -12.91 -16.14 -9.58
CA ARG A 184 -13.89 -15.37 -8.80
C ARG A 184 -13.24 -14.42 -7.79
N GLU A 185 -12.19 -14.85 -7.09
CA GLU A 185 -11.49 -14.00 -6.12
C GLU A 185 -10.71 -12.90 -6.82
N GLU A 186 -10.14 -13.21 -7.98
CA GLU A 186 -9.49 -12.23 -8.85
C GLU A 186 -10.48 -11.16 -9.35
N GLU A 187 -11.66 -11.55 -9.83
CA GLU A 187 -12.70 -10.61 -10.28
C GLU A 187 -13.14 -9.65 -9.16
N ALA A 188 -13.28 -10.15 -7.92
CA ALA A 188 -13.63 -9.32 -6.77
C ALA A 188 -12.51 -8.31 -6.42
N PHE A 189 -11.25 -8.76 -6.40
CA PHE A 189 -10.09 -7.90 -6.14
C PHE A 189 -9.95 -6.81 -7.21
N LEU A 190 -10.04 -7.19 -8.50
CA LEU A 190 -9.95 -6.24 -9.62
C LEU A 190 -11.10 -5.23 -9.62
N SER A 191 -12.30 -5.65 -9.22
CA SER A 191 -13.45 -4.75 -9.05
C SER A 191 -13.19 -3.69 -7.97
N LEU A 192 -12.68 -4.10 -6.81
CA LEU A 192 -12.30 -3.18 -5.72
C LEU A 192 -11.17 -2.23 -6.14
N LYS A 193 -10.12 -2.76 -6.77
CA LYS A 193 -9.00 -1.96 -7.30
C LYS A 193 -9.50 -0.91 -8.30
N LYS A 194 -10.39 -1.30 -9.22
CA LYS A 194 -10.99 -0.38 -10.20
C LYS A 194 -11.83 0.71 -9.54
N ARG A 195 -12.67 0.35 -8.57
CA ARG A 195 -13.49 1.30 -7.80
C ARG A 195 -12.62 2.30 -7.03
N LEU A 196 -11.57 1.82 -6.38
CA LEU A 196 -10.60 2.65 -5.68
C LEU A 196 -9.95 3.66 -6.64
N HIS A 197 -9.46 3.20 -7.80
CA HIS A 197 -8.85 4.10 -8.79
C HIS A 197 -9.83 5.16 -9.31
N VAL A 198 -11.07 4.78 -9.59
CA VAL A 198 -12.12 5.74 -10.03
C VAL A 198 -12.38 6.78 -8.95
N ALA A 199 -12.45 6.36 -7.68
CA ALA A 199 -12.66 7.26 -6.56
C ALA A 199 -11.48 8.22 -6.35
N LEU A 200 -10.24 7.71 -6.42
CA LEU A 200 -9.02 8.52 -6.36
C LEU A 200 -8.95 9.54 -7.49
N ARG A 201 -9.32 9.15 -8.72
CA ARG A 201 -9.37 10.07 -9.87
C ARG A 201 -10.46 11.13 -9.77
N ALA A 202 -11.48 10.92 -8.93
CA ALA A 202 -12.54 11.90 -8.69
C ALA A 202 -12.15 12.94 -7.62
N MET A 203 -11.04 12.74 -6.90
CA MET A 203 -10.51 13.72 -5.97
C MET A 203 -9.99 14.95 -6.71
N PRO A 204 -10.18 16.16 -6.15
CA PRO A 204 -9.62 17.38 -6.74
C PRO A 204 -8.09 17.32 -6.66
N SER A 205 -7.44 17.15 -7.81
CA SER A 205 -5.98 17.26 -7.90
C SER A 205 -5.57 18.70 -7.59
N MET A 206 -4.60 18.88 -6.69
CA MET A 206 -4.06 20.22 -6.35
C MET A 206 -3.46 20.94 -7.56
N GLU A 207 -3.03 20.21 -8.60
CA GLU A 207 -2.44 20.76 -9.82
C GLU A 207 -3.47 21.00 -10.92
N ALA A 208 -4.68 20.44 -10.78
CA ALA A 208 -5.71 20.68 -11.77
C ALA A 208 -6.20 22.13 -11.62
N PRO A 209 -6.12 22.97 -12.68
CA PRO A 209 -6.72 24.29 -12.63
C PRO A 209 -8.18 24.10 -12.26
N ILE A 210 -8.61 24.76 -11.17
CA ILE A 210 -9.96 24.68 -10.61
C ILE A 210 -10.94 24.82 -11.77
N ARG A 211 -11.42 23.70 -12.30
CA ARG A 211 -12.42 23.71 -13.35
C ARG A 211 -13.65 24.21 -12.65
N LYS A 212 -14.00 25.48 -12.89
CA LYS A 212 -15.30 26.07 -12.56
C LYS A 212 -16.38 25.30 -13.32
N LYS A 213 -16.65 24.05 -12.94
CA LYS A 213 -17.88 23.35 -13.25
C LYS A 213 -18.79 23.56 -12.05
N GLU A 214 -19.29 24.79 -11.95
CA GLU A 214 -20.61 25.03 -11.40
C GLU A 214 -21.59 24.24 -12.26
N GLY A 215 -22.05 23.10 -11.77
CA GLY A 215 -22.94 22.26 -12.55
C GLY A 215 -23.28 20.98 -11.83
N ASN A 216 -24.41 21.02 -11.13
CA ASN A 216 -25.16 19.89 -10.56
C ASN A 216 -24.60 19.30 -9.27
N LEU A 217 -24.63 20.11 -8.21
CA LEU A 217 -24.74 19.60 -6.85
C LEU A 217 -26.10 18.91 -6.70
N ALA A 218 -26.14 17.59 -6.91
CA ALA A 218 -27.33 16.79 -6.63
C ALA A 218 -27.60 16.78 -5.13
N LYS A 219 -28.66 17.47 -4.68
CA LYS A 219 -29.16 17.37 -3.30
C LYS A 219 -29.85 16.01 -3.14
N ILE A 220 -29.17 15.05 -2.52
CA ILE A 220 -29.81 13.82 -2.04
C ILE A 220 -30.11 14.03 -0.56
N GLY A 221 -31.40 14.08 -0.19
CA GLY A 221 -31.84 14.19 1.22
C GLY A 221 -31.50 15.51 1.93
N GLY A 222 -31.41 16.63 1.20
CA GLY A 222 -31.18 17.96 1.80
C GLY A 222 -29.74 18.27 2.24
N ARG A 223 -28.83 17.28 2.26
CA ARG A 223 -27.39 17.50 2.44
C ARG A 223 -26.69 17.67 1.09
N LEU A 224 -26.00 18.79 0.94
CA LEU A 224 -25.04 19.01 -0.14
C LEU A 224 -23.82 18.09 0.10
N MET A 225 -23.85 16.87 -0.45
CA MET A 225 -22.62 16.10 -0.58
C MET A 225 -21.80 16.70 -1.70
N THR A 226 -20.66 17.29 -1.34
CA THR A 226 -19.67 17.65 -2.36
C THR A 226 -19.17 16.36 -3.01
N PRO A 227 -18.85 16.37 -4.31
CA PRO A 227 -18.26 15.20 -4.99
C PRO A 227 -17.06 14.60 -4.24
N SER A 228 -16.30 15.45 -3.53
CA SER A 228 -15.18 15.05 -2.67
C SER A 228 -15.61 14.18 -1.48
N THR A 229 -16.71 14.49 -0.78
CA THR A 229 -17.19 13.64 0.33
C THR A 229 -17.54 12.23 -0.14
N LYS A 230 -18.16 12.10 -1.32
CA LYS A 230 -18.50 10.80 -1.90
C LYS A 230 -17.24 10.02 -2.29
N ALA A 231 -16.27 10.68 -2.94
CA ALA A 231 -14.99 10.08 -3.30
C ALA A 231 -14.22 9.60 -2.07
N ASN A 232 -14.09 10.44 -1.03
CA ASN A 232 -13.44 10.09 0.23
C ASN A 232 -14.04 8.85 0.90
N ARG A 233 -15.38 8.75 0.95
CA ARG A 233 -16.05 7.58 1.49
C ARG A 233 -15.74 6.32 0.69
N GLU A 234 -15.76 6.42 -0.64
CA GLU A 234 -15.48 5.28 -1.52
C GLU A 234 -14.01 4.85 -1.41
N ILE A 235 -13.07 5.80 -1.33
CA ILE A 235 -11.65 5.54 -1.08
C ILE A 235 -11.48 4.79 0.25
N HIS A 236 -12.05 5.32 1.33
CA HIS A 236 -11.97 4.69 2.65
C HIS A 236 -12.50 3.24 2.63
N VAL A 237 -13.67 3.00 2.03
CA VAL A 237 -14.28 1.67 1.95
C VAL A 237 -13.41 0.72 1.12
N CYS A 238 -13.04 1.10 -0.11
CA CYS A 238 -12.27 0.24 -0.99
C CYS A 238 -10.85 -0.01 -0.46
N ALA A 239 -10.19 1.00 0.10
CA ALA A 239 -8.86 0.87 0.67
C ALA A 239 -8.85 -0.11 1.85
N ASN A 240 -9.83 0.01 2.77
CA ASN A 240 -9.94 -0.90 3.91
C ASN A 240 -10.26 -2.35 3.50
N LEU A 241 -11.15 -2.56 2.53
CA LEU A 241 -11.46 -3.91 2.04
C LEU A 241 -10.23 -4.57 1.37
N LEU A 242 -9.47 -3.81 0.59
CA LEU A 242 -8.22 -4.29 -0.02
C LEU A 242 -7.14 -4.56 1.04
N LEU A 243 -7.01 -3.69 2.03
CA LEU A 243 -6.09 -3.88 3.15
C LEU A 243 -6.43 -5.13 3.96
N GLN A 244 -7.71 -5.38 4.24
CA GLN A 244 -8.16 -6.62 4.87
C GLN A 244 -7.78 -7.85 4.04
N GLN A 245 -7.87 -7.77 2.70
CA GLN A 245 -7.44 -8.86 1.83
C GLN A 245 -5.92 -9.07 1.88
N PHE A 246 -5.11 -8.02 1.89
CA PHE A 246 -3.66 -8.15 2.08
C PHE A 246 -3.31 -8.78 3.43
N ARG A 247 -4.00 -8.39 4.50
CA ARG A 247 -3.85 -9.00 5.83
C ARG A 247 -4.23 -10.48 5.85
N ARG A 248 -5.34 -10.84 5.18
CA ARG A 248 -5.79 -12.25 5.06
C ARG A 248 -4.74 -13.13 4.42
N ASP A 249 -4.05 -12.61 3.41
CA ASP A 249 -3.04 -13.33 2.66
C ASP A 249 -1.62 -13.10 3.22
N ASP A 250 -1.50 -12.47 4.40
CA ASP A 250 -0.23 -12.17 5.08
C ASP A 250 0.77 -11.44 4.17
N TYR A 251 0.25 -10.56 3.32
CA TYR A 251 0.99 -9.79 2.31
C TYR A 251 1.82 -10.64 1.32
N LYS A 252 1.66 -11.97 1.29
CA LYS A 252 2.48 -12.90 0.48
C LYS A 252 2.40 -12.62 -1.02
N LYS A 253 1.27 -12.08 -1.47
CA LYS A 253 1.00 -11.76 -2.88
C LYS A 253 1.45 -10.35 -3.28
N VAL A 254 1.90 -9.54 -2.33
CA VAL A 254 2.40 -8.19 -2.62
C VAL A 254 3.87 -8.31 -3.03
N HIS A 255 4.20 -7.80 -4.22
CA HIS A 255 5.58 -7.73 -4.67
C HIS A 255 6.40 -6.79 -3.78
N TRP A 256 7.52 -7.27 -3.24
CA TRP A 256 8.23 -6.62 -2.14
C TRP A 256 8.65 -5.17 -2.42
N TYR A 257 9.11 -4.89 -3.64
CA TYR A 257 9.47 -3.53 -4.07
C TYR A 257 8.35 -2.51 -3.84
N TYR A 258 7.10 -2.87 -4.18
CA TYR A 258 5.97 -1.96 -4.00
C TYR A 258 5.67 -1.74 -2.52
N GLY A 259 5.68 -2.80 -1.70
CA GLY A 259 5.49 -2.67 -0.26
C GLY A 259 6.55 -1.77 0.40
N ILE A 260 7.83 -1.97 0.06
CA ILE A 260 8.94 -1.14 0.56
C ILE A 260 8.77 0.32 0.12
N SER A 261 8.40 0.54 -1.14
CA SER A 261 8.20 1.88 -1.69
C SER A 261 7.05 2.62 -1.02
N ILE A 262 5.94 1.93 -0.76
CA ILE A 262 4.78 2.52 -0.06
C ILE A 262 5.10 2.78 1.41
N ALA A 263 5.75 1.85 2.11
CA ALA A 263 6.17 2.04 3.49
C ALA A 263 7.09 3.27 3.63
N SER A 264 8.09 3.39 2.75
CA SER A 264 9.00 4.54 2.71
C SER A 264 8.25 5.86 2.47
N ARG A 265 7.29 5.88 1.55
CA ARG A 265 6.48 7.08 1.27
C ARG A 265 5.58 7.47 2.43
N TRP A 266 4.93 6.50 3.09
CA TRP A 266 4.09 6.79 4.26
C TRP A 266 4.91 7.30 5.44
N ILE A 267 6.08 6.72 5.69
CA ILE A 267 7.04 7.20 6.68
C ILE A 267 7.43 8.66 6.41
N GLN A 268 7.78 8.99 5.16
CA GLN A 268 8.13 10.36 4.76
C GLN A 268 6.96 11.33 4.92
N HIS A 269 5.75 10.91 4.54
CA HIS A 269 4.55 11.73 4.65
C HIS A 269 4.22 12.07 6.11
N LEU A 270 4.35 11.09 7.00
CA LEU A 270 4.12 11.24 8.44
C LEU A 270 5.29 11.86 9.19
N CYS A 271 6.38 12.26 8.50
CA CYS A 271 7.56 12.86 9.11
C CYS A 271 8.22 12.06 10.26
N LEU A 272 7.97 10.75 10.36
CA LEU A 272 8.57 9.81 11.33
C LEU A 272 10.10 9.68 11.20
N ASP A 273 10.65 10.43 10.27
CA ASP A 273 12.04 10.53 9.89
C ASP A 273 12.87 11.43 10.80
N ARG A 274 12.22 12.36 11.52
CA ARG A 274 12.86 13.49 12.22
C ARG A 274 13.26 13.20 13.66
N GLU A 275 12.56 12.28 14.34
CA GLU A 275 12.73 12.02 15.78
C GLU A 275 14.12 11.48 16.15
N GLU A 276 14.87 10.91 15.20
CA GLU A 276 16.21 10.35 15.47
C GLU A 276 17.33 11.40 15.53
N ARG A 277 17.11 12.64 15.09
CA ARG A 277 18.17 13.67 15.07
C ARG A 277 18.32 14.45 16.38
N THR A 278 17.30 14.45 17.24
CA THR A 278 17.24 15.36 18.40
C THR A 278 17.86 14.79 19.68
N VAL A 279 18.19 13.50 19.74
CA VAL A 279 18.70 12.86 20.97
C VAL A 279 20.25 12.96 21.10
N GLY A 280 20.93 13.60 20.16
CA GLY A 280 22.40 13.58 20.07
C GLY A 280 23.18 14.82 20.55
N VAL A 281 22.54 15.88 21.04
CA VAL A 281 23.22 17.19 21.19
C VAL A 281 23.48 17.66 22.63
N ASP A 282 22.87 17.08 23.68
CA ASP A 282 22.87 17.72 25.00
C ASP A 282 23.71 17.03 26.11
N ASN A 283 24.82 16.34 25.80
CA ASN A 283 25.69 15.75 26.83
C ASN A 283 27.19 16.00 26.63
N GLU A 284 27.58 17.26 26.40
CA GLU A 284 28.94 17.73 26.72
C GLU A 284 28.83 19.07 27.47
N VAL A 285 28.87 19.00 28.81
CA VAL A 285 29.26 20.10 29.71
C VAL A 285 30.34 19.59 30.65
#